data_AF-A0A101GNA2-F1
#
_entry.id   AF-A0A101GNA2-F1
#
_cell.length_a   1.000
_cell.length_b   1.000
_cell.length_c   1.000
_cell.angle_alpha   90.00
_cell.angle_beta   90.00
_cell.angle_gamma   90.00
#
_symmetry.space_group_name_H-M   'P 1'
#
loop_
_entity.id
_entity.type
_entity.pdbx_description
1 polymer ?
#
loop_
_entity_poly.entity_id
_entity_poly.type
_entity_poly.pdbx_seq_one_letter_code
_entity_poly.pdbx_strand_id
1 'polypeptide(L)'
;MLQTGAARAIIGAAVIDDVLSLLVLAIATDLVVSGDVSAVSVGVMLAKAVGFIVVAGAVGYFGIRKFIQRMDATSLAGKYPEFVFIFAMMMAFLYAMLASLVGLSGIIGAFLAGVVFADVELRQSKGVKEGAEYFQIVFASIFFVSLGILADVRALTSDM
;
A
#
# COMPACT_ATOMS: atom_id res chain seq x y z
N MET A 1 7.95 15.38 -10.88
CA MET A 1 8.77 14.26 -11.41
C MET A 1 8.00 12.94 -11.54
N LEU A 2 6.86 12.72 -10.87
CA LEU A 2 6.01 11.50 -11.01
C LEU A 2 4.96 11.53 -12.15
N GLN A 3 5.00 12.51 -13.06
CA GLN A 3 3.96 12.69 -14.08
C GLN A 3 4.37 12.22 -15.49
N THR A 4 5.57 11.65 -15.65
CA THR A 4 5.94 11.03 -16.92
C THR A 4 5.21 9.69 -17.08
N GLY A 5 4.88 9.31 -18.32
CA GLY A 5 4.27 8.01 -18.59
C GLY A 5 5.10 6.85 -18.03
N ALA A 6 6.44 6.98 -18.05
CA ALA A 6 7.36 6.01 -17.47
C ALA A 6 7.21 5.87 -15.95
N ALA A 7 7.11 6.97 -15.19
CA ALA A 7 6.95 6.90 -13.74
C ALA A 7 5.63 6.22 -13.33
N ARG A 8 4.53 6.49 -14.04
CA ARG A 8 3.24 5.81 -13.82
C ARG A 8 3.31 4.33 -14.17
N ALA A 9 4.00 3.97 -15.26
CA ALA A 9 4.20 2.58 -15.64
C ALA A 9 5.03 1.81 -14.59
N ILE A 10 6.10 2.40 -14.06
CA ILE A 10 6.93 1.78 -13.02
C ILE A 10 6.12 1.58 -11.73
N ILE A 11 5.37 2.59 -11.28
CA ILE A 11 4.54 2.47 -10.07
C ILE A 11 3.44 1.41 -10.26
N GLY A 12 2.76 1.42 -11.42
CA GLY A 12 1.76 0.41 -11.73
C GLY A 12 2.34 -1.00 -11.79
N ALA A 13 3.51 -1.16 -12.40
CA ALA A 13 4.22 -2.42 -12.46
C ALA A 13 4.60 -2.93 -11.06
N ALA A 14 5.05 -2.07 -10.16
CA ALA A 14 5.39 -2.46 -8.78
C ALA A 14 4.18 -3.01 -8.00
N VAL A 15 2.98 -2.44 -8.22
CA VAL A 15 1.75 -2.95 -7.58
C VAL A 15 1.35 -4.30 -8.17
N ILE A 16 1.48 -4.48 -9.48
CA ILE A 16 1.20 -5.77 -10.14
C ILE A 16 2.20 -6.83 -9.68
N ASP A 17 3.48 -6.48 -9.57
CA ASP A 17 4.56 -7.36 -9.09
C ASP A 17 4.28 -7.88 -7.68
N ASP A 18 3.78 -7.05 -6.76
CA ASP A 18 3.42 -7.50 -5.40
C ASP A 18 2.27 -8.53 -5.43
N VAL A 19 1.27 -8.36 -6.32
CA VAL A 19 0.22 -9.38 -6.51
C VAL A 19 0.79 -10.67 -7.13
N LEU A 20 1.65 -10.55 -8.14
CA LEU A 20 2.26 -11.71 -8.81
C LEU A 20 3.20 -12.49 -7.87
N SER A 21 3.97 -11.80 -7.04
CA SER A 21 4.88 -12.42 -6.07
C SER A 21 4.11 -13.26 -5.04
N LEU A 22 2.93 -12.81 -4.60
CA LEU A 22 2.04 -13.61 -3.75
C LEU A 22 1.51 -14.86 -4.46
N LEU A 23 1.17 -14.78 -5.75
CA LEU A 23 0.77 -15.96 -6.51
C LEU A 23 1.90 -16.98 -6.61
N VAL A 24 3.13 -16.52 -6.86
CA VAL A 24 4.31 -17.39 -6.88
C VAL A 24 4.53 -18.03 -5.51
N LEU A 25 4.39 -17.27 -4.42
CA LEU A 25 4.49 -17.79 -3.06
C LEU A 25 3.41 -18.84 -2.76
N ALA A 26 2.18 -18.63 -3.22
CA ALA A 26 1.08 -19.58 -3.07
C ALA A 26 1.38 -20.90 -3.79
N ILE A 27 1.84 -20.81 -5.04
CA ILE A 27 2.22 -21.98 -5.84
C ILE A 27 3.38 -22.72 -5.16
N ALA A 28 4.40 -22.00 -4.69
CA ALA A 28 5.52 -22.60 -3.98
C ALA A 28 5.08 -23.30 -2.68
N THR A 29 4.15 -22.70 -1.93
CA THR A 29 3.61 -23.27 -0.70
C THR A 29 2.80 -24.54 -0.99
N ASP A 30 1.95 -24.52 -2.02
CA ASP A 30 1.16 -25.69 -2.42
C ASP A 30 2.04 -26.84 -2.89
N LEU A 31 3.10 -26.56 -3.65
CA LEU A 31 4.08 -27.57 -4.06
C LEU A 31 4.79 -28.21 -2.86
N VAL A 32 5.17 -27.41 -1.86
CA VAL A 32 5.84 -27.91 -0.66
C VAL A 32 4.91 -28.73 0.23
N VAL A 33 3.64 -28.32 0.36
CA VAL A 33 2.68 -28.96 1.28
C VAL A 33 1.98 -30.15 0.64
N SER A 34 1.54 -30.01 -0.60
CA SER A 34 0.63 -30.97 -1.27
C SER A 34 1.31 -31.74 -2.40
N GLY A 35 2.51 -31.32 -2.84
CA GLY A 35 3.21 -31.93 -3.97
C GLY A 35 2.59 -31.66 -5.35
N ASP A 36 1.50 -30.90 -5.40
CA ASP A 36 0.79 -30.51 -6.62
C ASP A 36 0.26 -29.08 -6.49
N VAL A 37 0.08 -28.40 -7.63
CA VAL A 37 -0.43 -27.03 -7.68
C VAL A 37 -1.94 -27.05 -7.80
N SER A 38 -2.64 -26.53 -6.79
CA SER A 38 -4.08 -26.37 -6.87
C SER A 38 -4.43 -25.14 -7.71
N ALA A 39 -4.98 -25.33 -8.91
CA ALA A 39 -5.50 -24.22 -9.71
C ALA A 39 -6.58 -23.41 -8.95
N VAL A 40 -7.27 -24.05 -8.01
CA VAL A 40 -8.31 -23.43 -7.18
C VAL A 40 -7.71 -22.46 -6.15
N SER A 41 -6.62 -22.83 -5.48
CA SER A 41 -5.98 -21.97 -4.47
C SER A 41 -5.43 -20.69 -5.11
N VAL A 42 -4.78 -20.82 -6.26
CA VAL A 42 -4.24 -19.72 -7.07
C VAL A 42 -5.38 -18.81 -7.53
N GLY A 43 -6.47 -19.39 -8.05
CA GLY A 43 -7.65 -18.63 -8.47
C GLY A 43 -8.30 -17.85 -7.31
N VAL A 44 -8.42 -18.48 -6.13
CA VAL A 44 -8.96 -17.83 -4.92
C VAL A 44 -8.06 -16.69 -4.46
N MET A 45 -6.73 -16.87 -4.49
CA MET A 45 -5.79 -15.81 -4.11
C MET A 45 -5.87 -14.62 -5.06
N LEU A 46 -5.91 -14.87 -6.37
CA LEU A 46 -6.06 -13.81 -7.38
C LEU A 46 -7.39 -13.07 -7.19
N ALA A 47 -8.49 -13.80 -6.96
CA ALA A 47 -9.80 -13.22 -6.72
C ALA A 47 -9.81 -12.35 -5.45
N LYS A 48 -9.15 -12.79 -4.37
CA LYS A 48 -8.97 -12.00 -3.14
C LYS A 48 -8.17 -10.72 -3.41
N ALA A 49 -7.07 -10.82 -4.17
CA ALA A 49 -6.23 -9.68 -4.50
C ALA A 49 -6.98 -8.61 -5.31
N VAL A 50 -7.56 -9.01 -6.42
CA VAL A 50 -8.35 -8.12 -7.30
C VAL A 50 -9.57 -7.59 -6.56
N GLY A 51 -10.28 -8.45 -5.84
CA GLY A 51 -11.45 -8.07 -5.03
C GLY A 51 -11.11 -7.01 -3.99
N PHE A 52 -10.00 -7.18 -3.26
CA PHE A 52 -9.55 -6.19 -2.29
C PHE A 52 -9.24 -4.85 -2.96
N ILE A 53 -8.45 -4.84 -4.04
CA ILE A 53 -8.06 -3.60 -4.74
C ILE A 53 -9.31 -2.85 -5.23
N VAL A 54 -10.25 -3.56 -5.84
CA VAL A 54 -11.49 -2.95 -6.38
C VAL A 54 -12.38 -2.45 -5.25
N VAL A 55 -12.66 -3.27 -4.23
CA VAL A 55 -13.57 -2.91 -3.14
C VAL A 55 -12.99 -1.81 -2.26
N ALA A 56 -11.76 -1.96 -1.79
CA ALA A 56 -11.11 -0.95 -0.94
C ALA A 56 -10.85 0.35 -1.73
N GLY A 57 -10.52 0.25 -3.01
CA GLY A 57 -10.40 1.41 -3.89
C GLY A 57 -11.73 2.15 -4.06
N ALA A 58 -12.82 1.43 -4.33
CA ALA A 58 -14.16 2.00 -4.48
C ALA A 58 -14.66 2.63 -3.16
N VAL A 59 -14.52 1.95 -2.03
CA VAL A 59 -14.88 2.47 -0.71
C VAL A 59 -14.12 3.75 -0.40
N GLY A 60 -12.82 3.78 -0.73
CA GLY A 60 -12.01 4.97 -0.53
C GLY A 60 -12.41 6.13 -1.42
N TYR A 61 -12.57 5.87 -2.72
CA TYR A 61 -12.91 6.89 -3.69
C TYR A 61 -14.31 7.49 -3.47
N PHE A 62 -15.32 6.66 -3.21
CA PHE A 62 -16.70 7.12 -3.05
C PHE A 62 -17.07 7.54 -1.63
N GLY A 63 -16.50 6.88 -0.62
CA GLY A 63 -16.79 7.10 0.80
C GLY A 63 -15.79 8.03 1.47
N ILE A 64 -14.55 7.55 1.62
CA ILE A 64 -13.52 8.21 2.45
C ILE A 64 -13.19 9.60 1.92
N ARG A 65 -13.04 9.77 0.60
CA ARG A 65 -12.77 11.08 -0.02
C ARG A 65 -13.83 12.12 0.32
N LYS A 66 -15.12 11.76 0.21
CA LYS A 66 -16.23 12.67 0.58
C LYS A 66 -16.25 12.97 2.08
N PHE A 67 -15.89 11.99 2.90
CA PHE A 67 -15.82 12.15 4.35
C PHE A 67 -14.73 13.16 4.73
N ILE A 68 -13.52 13.03 4.16
CA ILE A 68 -12.42 13.96 4.40
C ILE A 68 -12.77 15.38 3.96
N GLN A 69 -13.39 15.56 2.79
CA GLN A 69 -13.82 16.89 2.33
C GLN A 69 -14.84 17.54 3.27
N ARG A 70 -15.77 16.76 3.85
CA ARG A 70 -16.68 17.25 4.88
C ARG A 70 -15.97 17.59 6.20
N MET A 71 -15.01 16.76 6.60
CA MET A 71 -14.20 17.02 7.80
C MET A 71 -13.38 18.30 7.66
N ASP A 72 -12.74 18.51 6.50
CA ASP A 72 -11.95 19.71 6.21
C ASP A 72 -12.81 20.99 6.22
N ALA A 73 -14.09 20.89 5.86
CA ALA A 73 -15.03 22.02 5.92
C ALA A 73 -15.52 22.36 7.33
N THR A 74 -15.14 21.60 8.36
CA THR A 74 -15.58 21.81 9.75
C THR A 74 -14.67 22.81 10.47
N SER A 75 -15.22 23.60 11.41
CA SER A 75 -14.45 24.55 12.23
C SER A 75 -13.29 23.92 13.01
N LEU A 76 -13.35 22.61 13.25
CA LEU A 76 -12.27 21.84 13.88
C LEU A 76 -11.02 21.77 13.00
N ALA A 77 -11.17 21.58 11.69
CA ALA A 77 -10.05 21.52 10.75
C ALA A 77 -9.40 22.91 10.56
N GLY A 78 -10.19 23.98 10.61
CA GLY A 78 -9.67 25.36 10.64
C GLY A 78 -8.86 25.68 11.90
N LYS A 79 -9.13 25.01 13.03
CA LYS A 79 -8.39 25.18 14.29
C LYS A 79 -7.17 24.24 14.40
N TYR A 80 -7.26 23.05 13.82
CA TYR A 80 -6.23 22.01 13.87
C TYR A 80 -5.94 21.47 12.45
N PRO A 81 -5.05 22.12 11.70
CA PRO A 81 -4.77 21.77 10.31
C PRO A 81 -4.06 20.41 10.17
N GLU A 82 -3.53 19.82 11.25
CA GLU A 82 -2.93 18.48 11.24
C GLU A 82 -3.96 17.34 11.29
N PHE A 83 -5.20 17.64 11.65
CA PHE A 83 -6.23 16.63 11.90
C PHE A 83 -6.50 15.73 10.68
N VAL A 84 -6.54 16.34 9.48
CA VAL A 84 -6.73 15.59 8.22
C VAL A 84 -5.55 14.67 7.92
N PHE A 85 -4.33 15.09 8.22
CA PHE A 85 -3.14 14.25 8.05
C PHE A 85 -3.16 13.04 8.99
N ILE A 86 -3.50 13.26 10.27
CA ILE A 86 -3.62 12.17 11.24
C ILE A 86 -4.69 11.16 10.79
N PHE A 87 -5.83 11.64 10.31
CA PHE A 87 -6.87 10.78 9.76
C PHE A 87 -6.40 10.00 8.53
N ALA A 88 -5.68 10.64 7.60
CA ALA A 88 -5.11 9.97 6.43
C ALA A 88 -4.14 8.84 6.84
N MET A 89 -3.29 9.08 7.84
CA MET A 89 -2.39 8.06 8.39
C MET A 89 -3.15 6.92 9.05
N MET A 90 -4.19 7.21 9.84
CA MET A 90 -5.06 6.20 10.44
C MET A 90 -5.69 5.30 9.36
N MET A 91 -6.17 5.89 8.27
CA MET A 91 -6.74 5.14 7.16
C MET A 91 -5.69 4.34 6.39
N ALA A 92 -4.46 4.86 6.23
CA ALA A 92 -3.37 4.10 5.64
C ALA A 92 -3.04 2.83 6.45
N PHE A 93 -2.99 2.94 7.78
CA PHE A 93 -2.82 1.77 8.66
C PHE A 93 -4.02 0.83 8.61
N LEU A 94 -5.24 1.35 8.55
CA LEU A 94 -6.44 0.53 8.41
C LEU A 94 -6.41 -0.28 7.11
N TYR A 95 -6.07 0.35 5.99
CA TYR A 95 -5.98 -0.35 4.70
C TYR A 95 -4.85 -1.38 4.70
N ALA A 96 -3.70 -1.06 5.28
CA ALA A 96 -2.60 -2.01 5.42
C ALA A 96 -3.02 -3.22 6.25
N MET A 97 -3.72 -3.01 7.38
CA MET A 97 -4.25 -4.10 8.20
C MET A 97 -5.28 -4.94 7.43
N LEU A 98 -6.22 -4.32 6.73
CA LEU A 98 -7.22 -5.04 5.94
C LEU A 98 -6.58 -5.85 4.80
N ALA A 99 -5.55 -5.33 4.14
CA ALA A 99 -4.79 -6.05 3.13
C ALA A 99 -4.15 -7.31 3.73
N SER A 100 -3.47 -7.18 4.87
CA SER A 100 -2.84 -8.30 5.57
C SER A 100 -3.86 -9.38 5.99
N LEU A 101 -5.07 -8.99 6.41
CA LEU A 101 -6.14 -9.94 6.78
C LEU A 101 -6.64 -10.76 5.57
N VAL A 102 -6.54 -10.21 4.37
CA VAL A 102 -6.93 -10.90 3.12
C VAL A 102 -5.78 -11.78 2.58
N GLY A 103 -4.58 -11.67 3.17
CA GLY A 103 -3.37 -12.38 2.75
C GLY A 103 -2.53 -11.61 1.74
N LEU A 104 -2.75 -10.30 1.60
CA LEU A 104 -1.95 -9.41 0.78
C LEU A 104 -0.86 -8.73 1.61
N SER A 105 0.14 -8.15 0.93
CA SER A 105 1.09 -7.26 1.58
C SER A 105 0.39 -6.03 2.14
N GLY A 106 0.70 -5.67 3.39
CA GLY A 106 0.25 -4.40 3.98
C GLY A 106 0.70 -3.18 3.17
N ILE A 107 1.78 -3.31 2.39
CA ILE A 107 2.30 -2.27 1.50
C ILE A 107 1.26 -1.90 0.42
N ILE A 108 0.59 -2.89 -0.21
CA ILE A 108 -0.49 -2.62 -1.18
C ILE A 108 -1.63 -1.86 -0.52
N GLY A 109 -2.03 -2.25 0.70
CA GLY A 109 -3.08 -1.57 1.44
C GLY A 109 -2.75 -0.10 1.68
N ALA A 110 -1.58 0.19 2.24
CA ALA A 110 -1.12 1.55 2.48
C ALA A 110 -0.99 2.36 1.17
N PHE A 111 -0.51 1.74 0.09
CA PHE A 111 -0.44 2.36 -1.23
C PHE A 111 -1.83 2.75 -1.75
N LEU A 112 -2.81 1.84 -1.64
CA LEU A 112 -4.18 2.10 -2.09
C LEU A 112 -4.84 3.22 -1.31
N ALA A 113 -4.59 3.32 -0.01
CA ALA A 113 -5.01 4.48 0.79
C ALA A 113 -4.38 5.79 0.26
N GLY A 114 -3.08 5.78 -0.05
CA GLY A 114 -2.39 6.91 -0.69
C GLY A 114 -3.03 7.33 -2.02
N VAL A 115 -3.39 6.36 -2.88
CA VAL A 115 -4.10 6.62 -4.14
C VAL A 115 -5.46 7.28 -3.90
N VAL A 116 -6.20 6.82 -2.89
CA VAL A 116 -7.49 7.41 -2.51
C VAL A 116 -7.32 8.88 -2.06
N PHE A 117 -6.20 9.22 -1.42
CA PHE A 117 -5.90 10.58 -0.96
C PHE A 117 -5.28 11.50 -2.01
N ALA A 118 -4.75 10.96 -3.11
CA ALA A 118 -3.97 11.70 -4.10
C ALA A 118 -4.73 12.89 -4.73
N ASP A 119 -6.04 12.74 -4.96
CA ASP A 119 -6.89 13.76 -5.59
C ASP A 119 -7.84 14.45 -4.57
N VAL A 120 -7.55 14.39 -3.27
CA VAL A 120 -8.35 15.10 -2.27
C VAL A 120 -7.89 16.56 -2.22
N GLU A 121 -8.68 17.44 -2.83
CA GLU A 121 -8.51 18.88 -2.69
C GLU A 121 -8.91 19.32 -1.28
N LEU A 122 -7.94 19.75 -0.49
CA LEU A 122 -8.13 20.32 0.84
C LEU A 122 -8.11 21.84 0.76
N ARG A 123 -9.06 22.49 1.43
CA ARG A 123 -9.25 23.95 1.43
C ARG A 123 -8.72 24.63 2.69
N GLN A 124 -8.71 23.91 3.82
CA GLN A 124 -8.37 24.47 5.13
C GLN A 124 -7.12 23.83 5.75
N SER A 125 -6.91 22.53 5.53
CA SER A 125 -5.80 21.79 6.14
C SER A 125 -4.50 21.83 5.33
N LYS A 126 -3.37 21.64 6.01
CA LYS A 126 -2.08 21.41 5.33
C LYS A 126 -2.16 20.13 4.49
N GLY A 127 -1.53 20.14 3.32
CA GLY A 127 -1.62 19.03 2.38
C GLY A 127 -1.08 17.74 2.99
N VAL A 128 -1.89 16.67 2.96
CA VAL A 128 -1.50 15.30 3.38
C VAL A 128 -0.17 14.87 2.74
N LYS A 129 0.09 15.35 1.52
CA LYS A 129 1.32 15.14 0.77
C LYS A 129 2.58 15.63 1.50
N GLU A 130 2.57 16.83 2.06
CA GLU A 130 3.75 17.43 2.71
C GLU A 130 4.13 16.64 3.97
N GLY A 131 3.13 16.28 4.78
CA GLY A 131 3.34 15.38 5.92
C GLY A 131 3.90 14.03 5.49
N ALA A 132 3.35 13.43 4.43
CA ALA A 132 3.81 12.14 3.93
C ALA A 132 5.26 12.16 3.43
N GLU A 133 5.72 13.26 2.80
CA GLU A 133 7.10 13.40 2.31
C GLU A 133 8.13 13.35 3.46
N TYR A 134 7.86 13.98 4.61
CA TYR A 134 8.75 13.92 5.76
C TYR A 134 8.90 12.49 6.31
N PHE A 135 7.79 11.77 6.40
CA PHE A 135 7.80 10.38 6.84
C PHE A 135 8.51 9.49 5.82
N GLN A 136 8.24 9.67 4.53
CA GLN A 136 8.86 8.89 3.46
C GLN A 136 10.39 8.90 3.57
N ILE A 137 11.01 10.08 3.78
CA ILE A 137 12.47 10.20 3.86
C ILE A 137 13.04 9.35 5.01
N VAL A 138 12.45 9.47 6.20
CA VAL A 138 12.94 8.77 7.39
C VAL A 138 12.68 7.25 7.28
N PHE A 139 11.45 6.86 6.93
CA PHE A 139 11.07 5.45 6.88
C PHE A 139 11.73 4.69 5.72
N ALA A 140 11.91 5.32 4.55
CA ALA A 140 12.64 4.70 3.45
C ALA A 140 14.12 4.48 3.83
N SER A 141 14.75 5.46 4.49
CA SER A 141 16.13 5.32 4.96
C SER A 141 16.28 4.16 5.95
N ILE A 142 15.37 4.07 6.94
CA ILE A 142 15.35 2.95 7.89
C ILE A 142 15.16 1.62 7.15
N PHE A 143 14.20 1.54 6.23
CA PHE A 143 13.92 0.33 5.45
C PHE A 143 15.15 -0.17 4.68
N PHE A 144 15.82 0.70 3.92
CA PHE A 144 17.00 0.31 3.15
C PHE A 144 18.20 -0.05 4.03
N VAL A 145 18.40 0.65 5.15
CA VAL A 145 19.44 0.29 6.12
C VAL A 145 19.16 -1.09 6.74
N SER A 146 17.92 -1.35 7.16
CA SER A 146 17.52 -2.66 7.70
C SER A 146 17.73 -3.78 6.69
N LEU A 147 17.37 -3.57 5.42
CA LEU A 147 17.60 -4.55 4.35
C LEU A 147 19.10 -4.87 4.19
N GLY A 148 19.96 -3.85 4.23
CA GLY A 148 21.41 -4.03 4.16
C GLY A 148 21.99 -4.78 5.36
N ILE A 149 21.46 -4.55 6.56
CA ILE A 149 21.88 -5.28 7.78
C ILE A 149 21.47 -6.75 7.73
N LEU A 150 20.29 -7.05 7.20
CA LEU A 150 19.76 -8.41 7.08
C LEU A 150 20.35 -9.19 5.90
N ALA A 151 20.99 -8.50 4.95
CA ALA A 151 21.60 -9.13 3.79
C ALA A 151 22.83 -9.95 4.21
N ASP A 152 22.71 -11.27 4.12
CA ASP A 152 23.86 -12.16 4.31
C ASP A 152 24.68 -12.24 3.02
N VAL A 153 25.76 -11.47 2.95
CA VAL A 153 26.68 -11.46 1.81
C VAL A 153 27.35 -12.82 1.61
N ARG A 154 27.39 -13.68 2.64
CA ARG A 154 27.95 -15.04 2.52
C ARG A 154 27.09 -15.94 1.64
N ALA A 155 25.79 -15.67 1.52
CA ALA A 155 24.92 -16.38 0.58
C ALA A 155 25.24 -16.08 -0.90
N LEU A 156 26.07 -15.06 -1.18
CA LEU A 156 26.49 -14.67 -2.52
C LEU A 156 27.88 -15.21 -2.90
N THR A 157 28.68 -15.70 -1.93
CA THR A 157 29.90 -16.46 -2.24
C THR A 157 29.52 -17.93 -2.37
N SER A 158 30.00 -18.58 -3.42
CA SER A 158 29.70 -19.98 -3.73
C SER A 158 30.35 -20.99 -2.77
N ASP A 159 30.80 -20.56 -1.58
CA ASP A 159 31.42 -21.43 -0.59
C ASP A 159 30.31 -22.16 0.19
N MET A 160 29.69 -23.11 -0.50
CA MET A 160 29.18 -24.35 0.10
C MET A 160 30.24 -25.43 -0.04
#